data_AF-A0A940FHK8-F1
#
_entry.id   AF-A0A940FHK8-F1
#
_cell.length_a   1.000
_cell.length_b   1.000
_cell.length_c   1.000
_cell.angle_alpha   90.00
_cell.angle_beta   90.00
_cell.angle_gamma   90.00
#
_symmetry.space_group_name_H-M   'P 1'
#
loop_
_entity.id
_entity.type
_entity.pdbx_description
1 polymer ?
#
loop_
_entity_poly.entity_id
_entity_poly.type
_entity_poly.pdbx_seq_one_letter_code
_entity_poly.pdbx_strand_id
1 'polypeptide(L)'
;MKPFLKGLYHSFPIQLVLLHLKRFQVLLLFWYILFTTIGGTFMNNYGADSLFLAPEYMGTISPYSSAVMGIAIGVYIMSWNITTFILFCRHFRFLATTSNPFLKYCINNAIIPIVFLLYYLVEAINFQAYKELLRPAQIFLNITGFVAGMIFLVAISFLYFFRADKSIIRTLAPVMSNPKLFKQMFRPGETRIYQSRLLKVEWYLNARFQLKKTRDVTHYSREFIETIFSRHHFAAVVSIFIAFLCLIFVGFWLDSPYFQLPAAAGITVFMAILIALSGAFSYFLQNWSLPFFVVLILFVNFLFRNNVIDPSNKAYGLNYNNKNERPEYSRES
;
A
#
# COMPACT_ATOMS: atom_id res chain seq x y z
N MET A 1 -26.54 -0.05 22.60
CA MET A 1 -26.28 -0.60 21.25
C MET A 1 -26.77 -2.04 21.20
N LYS A 2 -27.49 -2.46 20.15
CA LYS A 2 -27.84 -3.89 19.93
C LYS A 2 -26.57 -4.75 19.97
N PRO A 3 -26.60 -5.99 20.51
CA PRO A 3 -25.41 -6.82 20.70
C PRO A 3 -24.59 -7.03 19.42
N PHE A 4 -25.27 -7.10 18.27
CA PHE A 4 -24.64 -7.16 16.95
C PHE A 4 -23.78 -5.93 16.63
N LEU A 5 -24.27 -4.71 16.88
CA LEU A 5 -23.53 -3.47 16.61
C LEU A 5 -22.28 -3.35 17.49
N LYS A 6 -22.36 -3.84 18.73
CA LYS A 6 -21.20 -3.91 19.62
C LYS A 6 -20.15 -4.89 19.08
N GLY A 7 -20.57 -6.06 18.63
CA GLY A 7 -19.69 -7.05 17.99
C GLY A 7 -19.05 -6.55 16.70
N LEU A 8 -19.82 -5.86 15.86
CA LEU A 8 -19.34 -5.25 14.61
C LEU A 8 -18.31 -4.14 14.91
N TYR A 9 -18.59 -3.27 15.87
CA TYR A 9 -17.64 -2.24 16.29
C TYR A 9 -16.32 -2.83 16.79
N HIS A 10 -16.37 -3.90 17.58
CA HIS A 10 -15.18 -4.61 18.07
C HIS A 10 -14.62 -5.65 17.08
N SER A 11 -15.07 -5.64 15.84
CA SER A 11 -14.51 -6.50 14.79
C SER A 11 -13.21 -5.92 14.25
N PHE A 12 -12.29 -6.80 13.87
CA PHE A 12 -10.98 -6.42 13.39
C PHE A 12 -11.02 -5.52 12.15
N PRO A 13 -11.88 -5.75 11.14
CA PRO A 13 -11.96 -4.87 9.98
C PRO A 13 -12.35 -3.43 10.32
N ILE A 14 -13.36 -3.26 11.18
CA ILE A 14 -13.84 -1.93 11.58
C ILE A 14 -12.79 -1.22 12.44
N GLN A 15 -12.17 -1.95 13.38
CA GLN A 15 -11.09 -1.39 14.20
C GLN A 15 -9.87 -0.95 13.36
N LEU A 16 -9.57 -1.65 12.26
CA LEU A 16 -8.51 -1.24 11.32
C LEU A 16 -8.87 0.06 10.59
N VAL A 17 -10.09 0.18 10.04
CA VAL A 17 -10.54 1.42 9.39
C VAL A 17 -10.49 2.61 10.36
N LEU A 18 -11.01 2.42 11.58
CA LEU A 18 -10.92 3.46 12.62
C LEU A 18 -9.48 3.80 12.97
N LEU A 19 -8.58 2.82 12.96
CA LEU A 19 -7.17 3.05 13.23
C LEU A 19 -6.49 3.86 12.14
N HIS A 20 -6.79 3.62 10.85
CA HIS A 20 -6.28 4.43 9.74
C HIS A 20 -6.74 5.89 9.82
N LEU A 21 -7.98 6.11 10.22
CA LEU A 21 -8.53 7.46 10.39
C LEU A 21 -7.92 8.18 11.60
N LYS A 22 -7.57 7.43 12.65
CA LYS A 22 -7.04 7.97 13.90
C LYS A 22 -5.52 8.11 13.92
N ARG A 23 -4.79 7.28 13.18
CA ARG A 23 -3.31 7.25 13.15
C ARG A 23 -2.79 7.07 11.73
N PHE A 24 -1.72 7.79 11.41
CA PHE A 24 -1.04 7.76 10.10
C PHE A 24 -1.96 8.12 8.93
N GLN A 25 -2.78 9.17 9.12
CA GLN A 25 -3.68 9.75 8.10
C GLN A 25 -2.97 10.12 6.80
N VAL A 26 -1.66 10.40 6.86
CA VAL A 26 -0.80 10.62 5.69
C VAL A 26 -0.90 9.47 4.69
N LEU A 27 -1.08 8.22 5.14
CA LEU A 27 -1.22 7.09 4.22
C LEU A 27 -2.57 7.11 3.46
N LEU A 28 -3.62 7.71 4.04
CA LEU A 28 -4.92 7.86 3.39
C LEU A 28 -4.92 8.91 2.29
N LEU A 29 -3.99 9.86 2.32
CA LEU A 29 -3.83 10.87 1.28
C LEU A 29 -3.55 10.21 -0.09
N PHE A 30 -2.76 9.13 -0.14
CA PHE A 30 -2.50 8.41 -1.38
C PHE A 30 -3.75 7.73 -1.94
N TRP A 31 -4.60 7.15 -1.07
CA TRP A 31 -5.90 6.64 -1.48
C TRP A 31 -6.80 7.74 -1.99
N TYR A 32 -6.88 8.86 -1.25
CA TYR A 32 -7.67 10.02 -1.65
C TYR A 32 -7.29 10.51 -3.05
N ILE A 33 -6.00 10.68 -3.33
CA ILE A 33 -5.50 11.04 -4.66
C ILE A 33 -6.02 10.07 -5.71
N LEU A 34 -5.82 8.76 -5.54
CA LEU A 34 -6.28 7.77 -6.52
C LEU A 34 -7.80 7.80 -6.72
N PHE A 35 -8.60 7.88 -5.64
CA PHE A 35 -10.06 8.03 -5.74
C PHE A 35 -10.45 9.27 -6.55
N THR A 36 -9.82 10.42 -6.27
CA THR A 36 -10.12 11.67 -6.97
C THR A 36 -9.66 11.68 -8.42
N THR A 37 -8.56 11.00 -8.75
CA THR A 37 -8.06 10.85 -10.12
C THR A 37 -9.02 10.01 -10.96
N ILE A 38 -9.43 8.85 -10.44
CA ILE A 38 -10.38 7.96 -11.12
C ILE A 38 -11.74 8.65 -11.28
N GLY A 39 -12.18 9.41 -10.28
CA GLY A 39 -13.42 10.17 -10.36
C GLY A 39 -13.36 11.42 -11.25
N GLY A 40 -12.24 11.69 -11.93
CA GLY A 40 -12.12 12.83 -12.85
C GLY A 40 -12.14 14.21 -12.18
N THR A 41 -11.85 14.28 -10.88
CA THR A 41 -11.77 15.55 -10.13
C THR A 41 -10.33 16.05 -10.01
N PHE A 42 -9.37 15.14 -9.91
CA PHE A 42 -7.95 15.47 -9.79
C PHE A 42 -7.27 15.40 -11.17
N MET A 43 -6.57 16.48 -11.55
CA MET A 43 -5.81 16.58 -12.80
C MET A 43 -6.60 16.23 -14.09
N ASN A 44 -7.92 16.46 -14.11
CA ASN A 44 -8.78 16.18 -15.25
C ASN A 44 -8.35 16.93 -16.53
N ASN A 45 -7.90 18.19 -16.40
CA ASN A 45 -7.38 18.97 -17.53
C ASN A 45 -6.15 18.33 -18.21
N TYR A 46 -5.47 17.42 -17.53
CA TYR A 46 -4.33 16.66 -18.04
C TYR A 46 -4.71 15.24 -18.48
N GLY A 47 -6.00 14.87 -18.46
CA GLY A 47 -6.48 13.53 -18.80
C GLY A 47 -6.06 12.45 -17.80
N ALA A 48 -5.87 12.81 -16.52
CA ALA A 48 -5.38 11.84 -15.55
C ALA A 48 -6.34 10.66 -15.33
N ASP A 49 -7.66 10.86 -15.44
CA ASP A 49 -8.67 9.81 -15.36
C ASP A 49 -8.55 8.82 -16.54
N SER A 50 -8.37 9.34 -17.77
CA SER A 50 -8.27 8.49 -18.97
C SER A 50 -7.08 7.55 -18.92
N LEU A 51 -5.93 8.00 -18.40
CA LEU A 51 -4.74 7.16 -18.23
C LEU A 51 -5.01 5.92 -17.36
N PHE A 52 -5.86 6.06 -16.34
CA PHE A 52 -6.22 4.96 -15.44
C PHE A 52 -7.33 4.08 -16.03
N LEU A 53 -8.36 4.69 -16.61
CA LEU A 53 -9.59 3.99 -17.04
C LEU A 53 -9.46 3.32 -18.41
N ALA A 54 -8.54 3.81 -19.24
CA ALA A 54 -8.18 3.28 -20.55
C ALA A 54 -6.64 3.19 -20.69
N PRO A 55 -5.98 2.30 -19.91
CA PRO A 55 -4.53 2.22 -19.91
C PRO A 55 -4.03 1.77 -21.28
N GLU A 56 -3.11 2.54 -21.85
CA GLU A 56 -2.48 2.25 -23.13
C GLU A 56 -1.16 1.50 -22.96
N TYR A 57 -0.96 0.44 -23.73
CA TYR A 57 0.30 -0.29 -23.79
C TYR A 57 0.59 -0.63 -25.25
N MET A 58 1.81 -0.33 -25.71
CA MET A 58 2.21 -0.51 -27.12
C MET A 58 1.24 0.14 -28.12
N GLY A 59 0.73 1.34 -27.82
CA GLY A 59 -0.15 2.06 -28.74
C GLY A 59 -1.62 1.63 -28.71
N THR A 60 -2.01 0.70 -27.83
CA THR A 60 -3.38 0.13 -27.85
C THR A 60 -3.96 -0.08 -26.45
N ILE A 61 -5.28 0.06 -26.35
CA ILE A 61 -6.07 -0.35 -25.17
C ILE A 61 -6.47 -1.81 -25.36
N SER A 62 -5.83 -2.69 -24.61
CA SER A 62 -5.99 -4.14 -24.75
C SER A 62 -6.18 -4.83 -23.39
N PRO A 63 -6.57 -6.12 -23.38
CA PRO A 63 -6.62 -6.90 -22.15
C PRO A 63 -5.25 -6.98 -21.47
N TYR A 64 -4.15 -6.94 -22.24
CA TYR A 64 -2.79 -6.92 -21.71
C TYR A 64 -2.44 -5.60 -21.04
N SER A 65 -2.80 -4.45 -21.65
CA SER A 65 -2.59 -3.14 -21.04
C SER A 65 -3.36 -3.02 -19.71
N SER A 66 -4.60 -3.52 -19.72
CA SER A 66 -5.46 -3.60 -18.53
C SER A 66 -4.86 -4.54 -17.48
N ALA A 67 -4.27 -5.67 -17.88
CA ALA A 67 -3.60 -6.60 -16.96
C ALA A 67 -2.37 -5.98 -16.29
N VAL A 68 -1.54 -5.23 -17.02
CA VAL A 68 -0.40 -4.50 -16.44
C VAL A 68 -0.89 -3.45 -15.44
N MET A 69 -1.98 -2.76 -15.74
CA MET A 69 -2.61 -1.85 -14.79
C MET A 69 -3.15 -2.59 -13.54
N GLY A 70 -3.76 -3.76 -13.73
CA GLY A 70 -4.18 -4.65 -12.64
C GLY A 70 -3.02 -5.10 -11.75
N ILE A 71 -1.87 -5.44 -12.35
CA ILE A 71 -0.63 -5.72 -11.62
C ILE A 71 -0.22 -4.49 -10.80
N ALA A 72 -0.16 -3.31 -11.40
CA ALA A 72 0.23 -2.09 -10.68
C ALA A 72 -0.70 -1.78 -9.48
N ILE A 73 -2.02 -1.92 -9.65
CA ILE A 73 -2.99 -1.77 -8.54
C ILE A 73 -2.79 -2.87 -7.48
N GLY A 74 -2.48 -4.10 -7.89
CA GLY A 74 -2.07 -5.15 -6.96
C GLY A 74 -0.81 -4.79 -6.17
N VAL A 75 0.21 -4.16 -6.79
CA VAL A 75 1.44 -3.71 -6.12
C VAL A 75 1.07 -2.69 -5.06
N TYR A 76 0.21 -1.73 -5.43
CA TYR A 76 -0.27 -0.70 -4.53
C TYR A 76 -1.04 -1.27 -3.33
N ILE A 77 -1.99 -2.19 -3.56
CA ILE A 77 -2.76 -2.85 -2.49
C ILE A 77 -1.85 -3.67 -1.59
N MET A 78 -0.88 -4.41 -2.15
CA MET A 78 0.06 -5.18 -1.35
C MET A 78 1.00 -4.27 -0.55
N SER A 79 1.53 -3.19 -1.15
CA SER A 79 2.35 -2.21 -0.45
C SER A 79 1.58 -1.56 0.71
N TRP A 80 0.31 -1.18 0.50
CA TRP A 80 -0.58 -0.71 1.55
C TRP A 80 -0.69 -1.71 2.70
N ASN A 81 -1.01 -2.98 2.40
CA ASN A 81 -1.14 -4.02 3.42
C ASN A 81 0.16 -4.29 4.16
N ILE A 82 1.29 -4.35 3.46
CA ILE A 82 2.61 -4.57 4.05
C ILE A 82 2.97 -3.42 4.99
N THR A 83 2.88 -2.19 4.49
CA THR A 83 3.21 -0.98 5.25
C THR A 83 2.38 -0.85 6.51
N THR A 84 1.06 -1.02 6.37
CA THR A 84 0.13 -0.91 7.50
C THR A 84 0.25 -2.08 8.46
N PHE A 85 0.59 -3.29 7.98
CA PHE A 85 0.93 -4.42 8.84
C PHE A 85 2.16 -4.11 9.72
N ILE A 86 3.23 -3.55 9.15
CA ILE A 86 4.43 -3.15 9.92
C ILE A 86 4.07 -2.16 11.02
N LEU A 87 3.28 -1.13 10.69
CA LEU A 87 2.89 -0.08 11.63
C LEU A 87 1.94 -0.58 12.72
N PHE A 88 0.97 -1.42 12.36
CA PHE A 88 -0.14 -1.75 13.25
C PHE A 88 -0.06 -3.13 13.91
N CYS A 89 0.78 -4.06 13.45
CA CYS A 89 0.84 -5.42 14.03
C CYS A 89 1.08 -5.42 15.55
N ARG A 90 1.86 -4.45 16.07
CA ARG A 90 2.11 -4.28 17.51
C ARG A 90 0.85 -3.98 18.34
N HIS A 91 -0.17 -3.38 17.73
CA HIS A 91 -1.45 -3.10 18.36
C HIS A 91 -2.34 -4.35 18.40
N PHE A 92 -2.16 -5.27 17.45
CA PHE A 92 -2.99 -6.46 17.26
C PHE A 92 -2.21 -7.75 17.57
N ARG A 93 -1.75 -7.86 18.81
CA ARG A 93 -0.85 -8.93 19.28
C ARG A 93 -1.42 -10.35 19.11
N PHE A 94 -2.75 -10.52 19.09
CA PHE A 94 -3.38 -11.82 18.87
C PHE A 94 -2.92 -12.47 17.55
N LEU A 95 -2.56 -11.67 16.54
CA LEU A 95 -2.07 -12.16 15.25
C LEU A 95 -0.83 -13.06 15.38
N ALA A 96 0.06 -12.76 16.33
CA ALA A 96 1.28 -13.56 16.55
C ALA A 96 0.99 -15.02 16.93
N THR A 97 -0.22 -15.32 17.43
CA THR A 97 -0.65 -16.68 17.83
C THR A 97 -1.53 -17.37 16.79
N THR A 98 -1.71 -16.74 15.62
CA THR A 98 -2.49 -17.28 14.52
C THR A 98 -1.58 -17.79 13.41
N SER A 99 -2.01 -18.83 12.70
CA SER A 99 -1.37 -19.22 11.44
C SER A 99 -1.49 -18.11 10.40
N ASN A 100 -0.55 -17.98 9.47
CA ASN A 100 -0.62 -17.02 8.36
C ASN A 100 -1.11 -15.61 8.77
N PRO A 101 -0.42 -14.94 9.71
CA PRO A 101 -0.89 -13.68 10.30
C PRO A 101 -1.06 -12.57 9.26
N PHE A 102 -0.17 -12.50 8.28
CA PHE A 102 -0.23 -11.49 7.23
C PHE A 102 -1.47 -11.65 6.34
N LEU A 103 -1.81 -12.88 5.92
CA LEU A 103 -3.04 -13.15 5.15
C LEU A 103 -4.30 -12.71 5.92
N LYS A 104 -4.37 -13.06 7.22
CA LYS A 104 -5.50 -12.65 8.07
C LYS A 104 -5.56 -11.14 8.20
N TYR A 105 -4.41 -10.47 8.30
CA TYR A 105 -4.35 -9.01 8.29
C TYR A 105 -4.92 -8.45 6.98
N CYS A 106 -4.45 -8.90 5.81
CA CYS A 106 -4.93 -8.42 4.51
C CYS A 106 -6.45 -8.57 4.34
N ILE A 107 -7.02 -9.72 4.73
CA ILE A 107 -8.47 -9.97 4.65
C ILE A 107 -9.25 -8.96 5.50
N ASN A 108 -8.79 -8.69 6.71
CA ASN A 108 -9.49 -7.75 7.60
C ASN A 108 -9.18 -6.28 7.23
N ASN A 109 -8.06 -6.01 6.56
CA ASN A 109 -7.69 -4.69 6.05
C ASN A 109 -8.19 -4.41 4.61
N ALA A 110 -9.14 -5.21 4.12
CA ALA A 110 -9.59 -5.17 2.73
C ALA A 110 -10.66 -4.11 2.44
N ILE A 111 -11.25 -3.45 3.46
CA ILE A 111 -12.37 -2.52 3.26
C ILE A 111 -12.01 -1.38 2.29
N ILE A 112 -10.92 -0.64 2.55
CA ILE A 112 -10.51 0.47 1.69
C ILE A 112 -10.13 -0.03 0.28
N PRO A 113 -9.27 -1.06 0.12
CA PRO A 113 -8.98 -1.64 -1.19
C PRO A 113 -10.19 -2.12 -1.98
N ILE A 114 -11.15 -2.82 -1.34
CA ILE A 114 -12.34 -3.34 -2.03
C ILE A 114 -13.25 -2.20 -2.47
N VAL A 115 -13.49 -1.21 -1.62
CA VAL A 115 -14.29 -0.02 -1.98
C VAL A 115 -13.66 0.69 -3.18
N PHE A 116 -12.33 0.86 -3.16
CA PHE A 116 -11.60 1.42 -4.27
C PHE A 116 -11.71 0.59 -5.56
N LEU A 117 -11.54 -0.73 -5.48
CA LEU A 117 -11.63 -1.61 -6.65
C LEU A 117 -13.02 -1.60 -7.26
N LEU A 118 -14.08 -1.63 -6.45
CA LEU A 118 -15.46 -1.53 -6.94
C LEU A 118 -15.69 -0.19 -7.64
N TYR A 119 -15.22 0.90 -7.02
CA TYR A 119 -15.31 2.23 -7.62
C TYR A 119 -14.56 2.31 -8.95
N TYR A 120 -13.30 1.85 -8.98
CA TYR A 120 -12.47 1.79 -10.19
C TYR A 120 -13.16 1.01 -11.32
N LEU A 121 -13.70 -0.17 -11.02
CA LEU A 121 -14.33 -1.02 -12.03
C LEU A 121 -15.59 -0.36 -12.62
N VAL A 122 -16.41 0.29 -11.79
CA VAL A 122 -17.60 1.02 -12.24
C VAL A 122 -17.19 2.18 -13.16
N GLU A 123 -16.23 3.01 -12.75
CA GLU A 123 -15.74 4.12 -13.57
C GLU A 123 -15.07 3.63 -14.86
N ALA A 124 -14.33 2.51 -14.81
CA ALA A 124 -13.68 1.95 -16.00
C ALA A 124 -14.70 1.41 -17.02
N ILE A 125 -15.76 0.74 -16.55
CA ILE A 125 -16.87 0.31 -17.42
C ILE A 125 -17.52 1.52 -18.08
N ASN A 126 -17.86 2.54 -17.29
CA ASN A 126 -18.52 3.75 -17.79
C ASN A 126 -17.64 4.49 -18.80
N PHE A 127 -16.36 4.68 -18.49
CA PHE A 127 -15.41 5.34 -19.37
C PHE A 127 -15.26 4.59 -20.70
N GLN A 128 -15.07 3.27 -20.64
CA GLN A 128 -14.89 2.47 -21.85
C GLN A 128 -16.16 2.37 -22.71
N ALA A 129 -17.35 2.39 -22.10
CA ALA A 129 -18.62 2.33 -22.81
C ALA A 129 -19.01 3.68 -23.44
N TYR A 130 -18.83 4.79 -22.72
CA TYR A 130 -19.39 6.09 -23.12
C TYR A 130 -18.36 7.09 -23.67
N LYS A 131 -17.08 6.98 -23.31
CA LYS A 131 -16.01 7.85 -23.85
C LYS A 131 -15.22 7.15 -24.95
N GLU A 132 -14.73 5.93 -24.72
CA GLU A 132 -13.98 5.15 -25.73
C GLU A 132 -14.88 4.41 -26.74
N LEU A 133 -16.19 4.30 -26.45
CA LEU A 133 -17.18 3.65 -27.31
C LEU A 133 -16.80 2.21 -27.69
N LEU A 134 -16.15 1.49 -26.77
CA LEU A 134 -15.72 0.11 -27.00
C LEU A 134 -16.90 -0.85 -27.05
N ARG A 135 -16.75 -1.93 -27.82
CA ARG A 135 -17.75 -3.01 -27.84
C ARG A 135 -17.82 -3.68 -26.46
N PRO A 136 -19.01 -4.10 -25.98
CA PRO A 136 -19.15 -4.74 -24.66
C PRO A 136 -18.25 -5.96 -24.43
N ALA A 137 -17.99 -6.75 -25.48
CA ALA A 137 -17.07 -7.88 -25.43
C ALA A 137 -15.61 -7.45 -25.12
N GLN A 138 -15.17 -6.33 -25.69
CA GLN A 138 -13.82 -5.81 -25.45
C GLN A 138 -13.70 -5.22 -24.03
N ILE A 139 -14.75 -4.53 -23.56
CA ILE A 139 -14.83 -4.05 -22.16
C ILE A 139 -14.71 -5.23 -21.19
N PHE A 140 -15.44 -6.31 -21.43
CA PHE A 140 -15.38 -7.52 -20.61
C PHE A 140 -13.97 -8.15 -20.59
N LEU A 141 -13.31 -8.23 -21.75
CA LEU A 141 -11.95 -8.75 -21.83
C LEU A 141 -10.94 -7.84 -21.11
N ASN A 142 -11.07 -6.52 -21.22
CA ASN A 142 -10.23 -5.55 -20.52
C ASN A 142 -10.37 -5.68 -19.00
N ILE A 143 -11.60 -5.77 -18.49
CA ILE A 143 -11.88 -5.96 -17.06
C ILE A 143 -11.33 -7.29 -16.57
N THR A 144 -11.53 -8.36 -17.33
CA THR A 144 -11.00 -9.68 -16.99
C THR A 144 -9.47 -9.65 -16.97
N GLY A 145 -8.83 -8.99 -17.94
CA GLY A 145 -7.39 -8.76 -17.97
C GLY A 145 -6.90 -8.03 -16.72
N PHE A 146 -7.54 -6.92 -16.35
CA PHE A 146 -7.24 -6.17 -15.14
C PHE A 146 -7.35 -7.03 -13.87
N VAL A 147 -8.47 -7.72 -13.68
CA VAL A 147 -8.69 -8.58 -12.51
C VAL A 147 -7.68 -9.73 -12.49
N ALA A 148 -7.38 -10.35 -13.63
CA ALA A 148 -6.41 -11.43 -13.74
C ALA A 148 -4.99 -10.96 -13.38
N GLY A 149 -4.55 -9.80 -13.90
CA GLY A 149 -3.25 -9.21 -13.56
C GLY A 149 -3.11 -8.91 -12.07
N MET A 150 -4.16 -8.35 -11.46
CA MET A 150 -4.20 -8.10 -10.02
C MET A 150 -4.12 -9.40 -9.20
N ILE A 151 -4.95 -10.40 -9.52
CA ILE A 151 -4.96 -11.70 -8.84
C ILE A 151 -3.60 -12.39 -8.97
N PHE A 152 -3.00 -12.36 -10.16
CA PHE A 152 -1.68 -12.92 -10.42
C PHE A 152 -0.63 -12.35 -9.48
N LEU A 153 -0.56 -11.02 -9.35
CA LEU A 153 0.40 -10.39 -8.47
C LEU A 153 0.13 -10.68 -6.98
N VAL A 154 -1.14 -10.64 -6.56
CA VAL A 154 -1.52 -10.97 -5.18
C VAL A 154 -1.14 -12.42 -4.86
N ALA A 155 -1.35 -13.35 -5.79
CA ALA A 155 -0.98 -14.75 -5.65
C ALA A 155 0.55 -14.92 -5.50
N ILE A 156 1.36 -14.29 -6.37
CA ILE A 156 2.82 -14.29 -6.25
C ILE A 156 3.27 -13.75 -4.89
N SER A 157 2.66 -12.65 -4.45
CA SER A 157 2.99 -12.04 -3.16
C SER A 157 2.70 -13.01 -2.00
N PHE A 158 1.56 -13.69 -2.01
CA PHE A 158 1.25 -14.68 -0.97
C PHE A 158 2.10 -15.95 -1.05
N LEU A 159 2.53 -16.38 -2.24
CA LEU A 159 3.50 -17.47 -2.36
C LEU A 159 4.81 -17.14 -1.62
N TYR A 160 5.29 -15.90 -1.75
CA TYR A 160 6.44 -15.41 -0.98
C TYR A 160 6.16 -15.40 0.53
N PHE A 161 5.06 -14.76 0.97
CA PHE A 161 4.75 -14.64 2.40
C PHE A 161 4.46 -15.98 3.08
N PHE A 162 3.82 -16.94 2.41
CA PHE A 162 3.63 -18.28 2.97
C PHE A 162 4.95 -19.03 3.14
N ARG A 163 5.92 -18.82 2.24
CA ARG A 163 7.27 -19.38 2.40
C ARG A 163 7.98 -18.74 3.60
N ALA A 164 7.87 -17.43 3.77
CA ALA A 164 8.40 -16.72 4.94
C ALA A 164 7.75 -17.22 6.24
N ASP A 165 6.43 -17.34 6.28
CA ASP A 165 5.68 -17.84 7.44
C ASP A 165 6.12 -19.26 7.83
N LYS A 166 6.28 -20.15 6.84
CA LYS A 166 6.78 -21.52 7.06
C LYS A 166 8.19 -21.52 7.66
N SER A 167 9.06 -20.60 7.22
CA SER A 167 10.40 -20.43 7.80
C SER A 167 10.34 -19.98 9.25
N ILE A 168 9.51 -18.97 9.56
CA ILE A 168 9.32 -18.44 10.93
C ILE A 168 8.81 -19.52 11.87
N ILE A 169 7.79 -20.28 11.45
CA ILE A 169 7.22 -21.37 12.25
C ILE A 169 8.26 -22.45 12.50
N ARG A 170 9.07 -22.84 11.49
CA ARG A 170 10.14 -23.83 11.66
C ARG A 170 11.18 -23.40 12.71
N THR A 171 11.53 -22.11 12.76
CA THR A 171 12.49 -21.60 13.74
C THR A 171 11.89 -21.50 15.15
N LEU A 172 10.62 -21.12 15.26
CA LEU A 172 9.98 -20.84 16.57
C LEU A 172 9.24 -22.03 17.18
N ALA A 173 8.79 -23.01 16.38
CA ALA A 173 8.05 -24.17 16.89
C ALA A 173 8.82 -24.99 17.94
N PRO A 174 10.13 -25.28 17.78
CA PRO A 174 10.91 -25.99 18.81
C PRO A 174 11.01 -25.22 20.13
N VAL A 175 11.02 -23.89 20.05
CA VAL A 175 11.06 -23.01 21.21
C VAL A 175 9.72 -22.97 21.93
N MET A 176 8.61 -22.95 21.17
CA MET A 176 7.26 -22.96 21.71
C MET A 176 6.88 -24.32 22.34
N SER A 177 7.41 -25.43 21.82
CA SER A 177 7.09 -26.77 22.31
C SER A 177 7.86 -27.19 23.56
N ASN A 178 8.98 -26.53 23.88
CA ASN A 178 9.81 -26.85 25.04
C ASN A 178 9.73 -25.74 26.12
N PRO A 179 8.98 -25.96 27.22
CA PRO A 179 8.79 -24.95 28.27
C PRO A 179 10.08 -24.49 28.95
N LYS A 180 11.11 -25.34 29.01
CA LYS A 180 12.42 -24.99 29.61
C LYS A 180 13.18 -24.02 28.71
N LEU A 181 13.26 -24.33 27.41
CA LEU A 181 13.88 -23.45 26.40
C LEU A 181 13.13 -22.12 26.29
N PHE A 182 11.79 -22.16 26.31
CA PHE A 182 10.96 -20.95 26.30
C PHE A 182 11.28 -20.05 27.49
N LYS A 183 11.31 -20.58 28.72
CA LYS A 183 11.64 -19.80 29.93
C LYS A 183 13.08 -19.28 29.95
N GLN A 184 14.02 -20.00 29.33
CA GLN A 184 15.42 -19.58 29.22
C GLN A 184 15.59 -18.39 28.26
N MET A 185 14.94 -18.43 27.08
CA MET A 185 15.02 -17.36 26.08
C MET A 185 14.09 -16.19 26.39
N PHE A 186 12.93 -16.47 26.96
CA PHE A 186 11.87 -15.51 27.23
C PHE A 186 11.52 -15.60 28.72
N ARG A 187 12.40 -15.02 29.56
CA ARG A 187 12.10 -14.89 30.99
C ARG A 187 10.80 -14.09 31.13
N PRO A 188 9.84 -14.53 31.95
CA PRO A 188 8.69 -13.69 32.28
C PRO A 188 9.19 -12.48 33.08
N GLY A 189 9.52 -11.39 32.39
CA GLY A 189 9.79 -10.10 33.02
C GLY A 189 8.50 -9.55 33.65
N GLU A 190 8.64 -8.84 34.77
CA GLU A 190 7.56 -8.26 35.60
C GLU A 190 6.61 -7.30 34.86
N THR A 191 6.93 -6.94 33.61
CA THR A 191 6.10 -6.08 32.77
C THR A 191 5.01 -6.89 32.08
N ARG A 192 3.93 -7.18 32.83
CA ARG A 192 2.68 -7.69 32.25
C ARG A 192 2.29 -6.80 31.08
N ILE A 193 2.09 -7.43 29.93
CA ILE A 193 1.69 -6.76 28.71
C ILE A 193 0.25 -6.28 28.88
N TYR A 194 0.04 -5.02 29.23
CA TYR A 194 -1.29 -4.42 29.10
C TYR A 194 -1.62 -4.32 27.61
N GLN A 195 -2.75 -4.91 27.20
CA GLN A 195 -3.38 -4.59 25.92
C GLN A 195 -3.50 -3.07 25.81
N SER A 196 -3.24 -2.50 24.63
CA SER A 196 -3.48 -1.07 24.43
C SER A 196 -4.96 -0.80 24.74
N ARG A 197 -5.25 -0.05 25.82
CA ARG A 197 -6.64 0.26 26.24
C ARG A 197 -7.47 0.91 25.13
N LEU A 198 -6.80 1.45 24.12
CA LEU A 198 -7.38 2.23 23.03
C LEU A 198 -8.07 1.39 21.94
N LEU A 199 -7.75 0.10 21.78
CA LEU A 199 -8.28 -0.75 20.70
C LEU A 199 -8.60 -2.14 21.23
N LYS A 200 -9.90 -2.44 21.36
CA LYS A 200 -10.39 -3.76 21.75
C LYS A 200 -10.94 -4.47 20.52
N VAL A 201 -10.23 -5.50 20.07
CA VAL A 201 -10.67 -6.42 19.01
C VAL A 201 -11.12 -7.72 19.66
N GLU A 202 -12.37 -8.12 19.41
CA GLU A 202 -12.94 -9.37 19.93
C GLU A 202 -13.10 -10.42 18.83
N TRP A 203 -13.33 -9.99 17.59
CA TRP A 203 -13.64 -10.85 16.46
C TRP A 203 -12.81 -10.49 15.24
N TYR A 204 -12.42 -11.48 14.44
CA TYR A 204 -11.71 -11.29 13.18
C TYR A 204 -12.15 -12.32 12.15
N LEU A 205 -11.97 -12.01 10.86
CA LEU A 205 -12.19 -12.95 9.77
C LEU A 205 -10.96 -13.80 9.54
N ASN A 206 -11.14 -15.12 9.48
CA ASN A 206 -10.06 -16.04 9.17
C ASN A 206 -9.82 -16.18 7.64
N ALA A 207 -8.86 -17.02 7.24
CA ALA A 207 -8.51 -17.24 5.83
C ALA A 207 -9.65 -17.84 4.96
N ARG A 208 -10.68 -18.42 5.59
CA ARG A 208 -11.89 -18.96 4.94
C ARG A 208 -13.08 -18.01 5.11
N PHE A 209 -12.84 -16.74 5.44
CA PHE A 209 -13.86 -15.73 5.72
C PHE A 209 -14.83 -16.09 6.87
N GLN A 210 -14.44 -17.01 7.76
CA GLN A 210 -15.25 -17.33 8.93
C GLN A 210 -14.88 -16.42 10.10
N LEU A 211 -15.91 -15.95 10.81
CA LEU A 211 -15.74 -15.14 12.01
C LEU A 211 -15.14 -15.99 13.14
N LYS A 212 -14.05 -15.52 13.74
CA LYS A 212 -13.38 -16.17 14.89
C LYS A 212 -13.12 -15.18 16.00
N LYS A 213 -13.21 -15.66 17.24
CA LYS A 213 -12.86 -14.89 18.44
C LYS A 213 -11.34 -14.77 18.57
N THR A 214 -10.85 -13.60 18.97
CA THR A 214 -9.43 -13.39 19.27
C THR A 214 -8.99 -14.22 20.46
N ARG A 215 -7.77 -14.76 20.41
CA ARG A 215 -7.16 -15.46 21.55
C ARG A 215 -6.57 -14.45 22.53
N ASP A 216 -6.66 -14.77 23.83
CA ASP A 216 -5.90 -14.04 24.83
C ASP A 216 -4.42 -14.37 24.68
N VAL A 217 -3.59 -13.34 24.76
CA VAL A 217 -2.14 -13.39 24.58
C VAL A 217 -1.38 -12.73 25.73
N THR A 218 -2.09 -12.38 26.80
CA THR A 218 -1.53 -11.70 27.98
C THR A 218 -0.50 -12.55 28.72
N HIS A 219 -0.50 -13.87 28.51
CA HIS A 219 0.45 -14.82 29.08
C HIS A 219 1.80 -14.91 28.35
N TYR A 220 1.91 -14.37 27.13
CA TYR A 220 3.18 -14.36 26.39
C TYR A 220 4.07 -13.20 26.83
N SER A 221 5.40 -13.41 26.83
CA SER A 221 6.36 -12.34 27.09
C SER A 221 6.39 -11.34 25.93
N ARG A 222 6.80 -10.10 26.24
CA ARG A 222 6.87 -9.04 25.24
C ARG A 222 7.93 -9.33 24.20
N GLU A 223 9.08 -9.84 24.63
CA GLU A 223 10.18 -10.15 23.70
C GLU A 223 9.76 -11.26 22.73
N PHE A 224 8.96 -12.24 23.17
CA PHE A 224 8.46 -13.30 22.30
C PHE A 224 7.58 -12.75 21.16
N ILE A 225 6.61 -11.91 21.50
CA ILE A 225 5.71 -11.29 20.50
C ILE A 225 6.49 -10.37 19.56
N GLU A 226 7.42 -9.58 20.09
CA GLU A 226 8.27 -8.72 19.27
C GLU A 226 9.20 -9.52 18.35
N THR A 227 9.70 -10.68 18.78
CA THR A 227 10.52 -11.59 17.96
C THR A 227 9.75 -12.19 16.80
N ILE A 228 8.46 -12.52 16.99
CA ILE A 228 7.60 -12.98 15.89
C ILE A 228 7.42 -11.85 14.87
N PHE A 229 7.01 -10.67 15.34
CA PHE A 229 6.71 -9.55 14.45
C PHE A 229 7.94 -9.01 13.74
N SER A 230 9.12 -9.01 14.36
CA SER A 230 10.36 -8.56 13.70
C SER A 230 10.73 -9.44 12.51
N ARG A 231 10.49 -10.76 12.59
CA ARG A 231 10.72 -11.67 11.46
C ARG A 231 9.74 -11.45 10.32
N HIS A 232 8.46 -11.23 10.61
CA HIS A 232 7.50 -10.85 9.56
C HIS A 232 7.81 -9.47 8.97
N HIS A 233 8.26 -8.51 9.80
CA HIS A 233 8.71 -7.20 9.34
C HIS A 233 9.90 -7.33 8.38
N PHE A 234 10.88 -8.18 8.69
CA PHE A 234 12.02 -8.41 7.80
C PHE A 234 11.57 -8.96 6.43
N ALA A 235 10.70 -9.97 6.41
CA ALA A 235 10.15 -10.49 5.15
C ALA A 235 9.38 -9.42 4.36
N ALA A 236 8.60 -8.59 5.05
CA ALA A 236 7.91 -7.46 4.45
C ALA A 236 8.88 -6.43 3.81
N VAL A 237 9.94 -6.03 4.51
CA VAL A 237 10.95 -5.10 3.97
C VAL A 237 11.65 -5.69 2.75
N VAL A 238 12.02 -6.98 2.79
CA VAL A 238 12.62 -7.67 1.64
C VAL A 238 11.69 -7.65 0.43
N SER A 239 10.38 -7.85 0.63
CA SER A 239 9.42 -7.80 -0.49
C SER A 239 9.32 -6.41 -1.14
N ILE A 240 9.34 -5.34 -0.34
CA ILE A 240 9.35 -3.95 -0.85
C ILE A 240 10.66 -3.69 -1.61
N PHE A 241 11.80 -4.16 -1.09
CA PHE A 241 13.10 -4.01 -1.74
C PHE A 241 13.15 -4.73 -3.08
N ILE A 242 12.61 -5.96 -3.17
CA ILE A 242 12.49 -6.69 -4.44
C ILE A 242 11.62 -5.92 -5.44
N ALA A 243 10.47 -5.40 -5.01
CA ALA A 243 9.60 -4.60 -5.88
C ALA A 243 10.30 -3.33 -6.39
N PHE A 244 11.09 -2.67 -5.55
CA PHE A 244 11.92 -1.53 -5.93
C PHE A 244 12.98 -1.89 -6.96
N LEU A 245 13.69 -3.02 -6.79
CA LEU A 245 14.64 -3.52 -7.79
C LEU A 245 13.96 -3.85 -9.13
N CYS A 246 12.76 -4.44 -9.10
CA CYS A 246 11.98 -4.69 -10.31
C CYS A 246 11.62 -3.39 -11.03
N LEU A 247 11.26 -2.32 -10.30
CA LEU A 247 11.00 -1.02 -10.89
C LEU A 247 12.24 -0.46 -11.59
N ILE A 248 13.40 -0.47 -10.91
CA ILE A 248 14.66 -0.01 -11.50
C ILE A 248 14.98 -0.82 -12.76
N PHE A 249 14.80 -2.14 -12.71
CA PHE A 249 15.03 -3.01 -13.85
C PHE A 249 14.14 -2.64 -15.05
N VAL A 250 12.83 -2.46 -14.83
CA VAL A 250 11.93 -2.02 -15.91
C VAL A 250 12.33 -0.63 -16.43
N GLY A 251 12.69 0.28 -15.53
CA GLY A 251 13.13 1.64 -15.85
C GLY A 251 14.39 1.68 -16.73
N PHE A 252 15.35 0.79 -16.50
CA PHE A 252 16.59 0.74 -17.28
C PHE A 252 16.38 0.29 -18.73
N TRP A 253 15.32 -0.49 -19.01
CA TRP A 253 15.01 -1.02 -20.34
C TRP A 253 13.88 -0.27 -21.07
N LEU A 254 13.54 0.96 -20.65
CA LEU A 254 12.44 1.76 -21.22
C LEU A 254 12.57 2.07 -22.72
N ASP A 255 13.77 1.96 -23.29
CA ASP A 255 13.99 2.10 -24.75
C ASP A 255 13.25 1.02 -25.55
N SER A 256 12.96 -0.13 -24.93
CA SER A 256 12.21 -1.20 -25.55
C SER A 256 10.70 -1.05 -25.30
N PRO A 257 9.84 -1.17 -26.35
CA PRO A 257 8.39 -1.06 -26.21
C PRO A 257 7.77 -2.03 -25.18
N TYR A 258 8.43 -3.17 -24.91
CA TYR A 258 7.97 -4.15 -23.92
C TYR A 258 8.07 -3.64 -22.47
N PHE A 259 8.98 -2.71 -22.18
CA PHE A 259 9.18 -2.20 -20.82
C PHE A 259 8.52 -0.82 -20.59
N GLN A 260 7.91 -0.25 -21.62
CA GLN A 260 7.12 0.98 -21.54
C GLN A 260 5.75 0.70 -20.91
N LEU A 261 5.70 0.69 -19.58
CA LEU A 261 4.46 0.49 -18.83
C LEU A 261 3.42 1.58 -19.17
N PRO A 262 2.11 1.26 -19.10
CA PRO A 262 1.08 2.29 -19.12
C PRO A 262 1.39 3.38 -18.10
N ALA A 263 1.20 4.65 -18.46
CA ALA A 263 1.55 5.78 -17.59
C ALA A 263 0.91 5.66 -16.20
N ALA A 264 -0.38 5.29 -16.14
CA ALA A 264 -1.08 5.07 -14.86
C ALA A 264 -0.49 3.92 -14.04
N ALA A 265 0.02 2.86 -14.67
CA ALA A 265 0.69 1.78 -13.95
C ALA A 265 1.99 2.28 -13.30
N GLY A 266 2.79 3.08 -14.03
CA GLY A 266 3.98 3.74 -13.49
C GLY A 266 3.66 4.64 -12.29
N ILE A 267 2.67 5.53 -12.42
CA ILE A 267 2.21 6.42 -11.34
C ILE A 267 1.72 5.59 -10.14
N THR A 268 0.95 4.53 -10.37
CA THR A 268 0.40 3.68 -9.30
C THR A 268 1.51 2.96 -8.52
N VAL A 269 2.51 2.41 -9.22
CA VAL A 269 3.67 1.78 -8.58
C VAL A 269 4.49 2.83 -7.80
N PHE A 270 4.66 4.03 -8.35
CA PHE A 270 5.31 5.13 -7.63
C PHE A 270 4.55 5.50 -6.34
N MET A 271 3.21 5.61 -6.39
CA MET A 271 2.39 5.81 -5.20
C MET A 271 2.54 4.68 -4.18
N ALA A 272 2.70 3.43 -4.65
CA ALA A 272 2.97 2.29 -3.77
C ALA A 272 4.30 2.45 -3.00
N ILE A 273 5.33 2.99 -3.65
CA ILE A 273 6.62 3.31 -3.02
C ILE A 273 6.47 4.47 -2.04
N LEU A 274 5.73 5.52 -2.40
CA LEU A 274 5.48 6.65 -1.51
C LEU A 274 4.72 6.23 -0.24
N ILE A 275 3.79 5.28 -0.33
CA ILE A 275 3.15 4.68 0.84
C ILE A 275 4.18 3.99 1.74
N ALA A 276 5.03 3.12 1.17
CA ALA A 276 6.05 2.40 1.94
C ALA A 276 7.02 3.37 2.63
N LEU A 277 7.48 4.39 1.90
CA LEU A 277 8.35 5.44 2.42
C LEU A 277 7.66 6.24 3.54
N SER A 278 6.42 6.66 3.32
CA SER A 278 5.62 7.39 4.33
C SER A 278 5.40 6.54 5.57
N GLY A 279 5.23 5.23 5.40
CA GLY A 279 5.16 4.29 6.51
C GLY A 279 6.47 4.16 7.29
N ALA A 280 7.61 4.12 6.59
CA ALA A 280 8.93 4.12 7.24
C ALA A 280 9.17 5.40 8.05
N PHE A 281 8.86 6.57 7.48
CA PHE A 281 8.91 7.85 8.20
C PHE A 281 7.96 7.88 9.39
N SER A 282 6.73 7.41 9.21
CA SER A 282 5.72 7.31 10.26
C SER A 282 6.17 6.39 11.40
N TYR A 283 6.85 5.28 11.07
CA TYR A 283 7.42 4.36 12.05
C TYR A 283 8.56 5.02 12.85
N PHE A 284 9.44 5.77 12.18
CA PHE A 284 10.60 6.43 12.79
C PHE A 284 10.20 7.65 13.64
N LEU A 285 9.37 8.55 13.09
CA LEU A 285 8.98 9.82 13.71
C LEU A 285 7.82 9.67 14.71
N GLN A 286 7.08 8.56 14.67
CA GLN A 286 5.93 8.30 15.53
C GLN A 286 4.94 9.49 15.56
N ASN A 287 4.73 10.12 16.72
CA ASN A 287 3.81 11.24 16.88
C ASN A 287 4.35 12.56 16.26
N TRP A 288 5.64 12.65 15.90
CA TRP A 288 6.26 13.83 15.27
C TRP A 288 6.12 13.86 13.75
N SER A 289 5.50 12.84 13.15
CA SER A 289 5.36 12.74 11.69
C SER A 289 4.66 13.97 11.07
N LEU A 290 3.59 14.47 11.69
CA LEU A 290 2.82 15.60 11.15
C LEU A 290 3.57 16.94 11.31
N PRO A 291 4.10 17.32 12.49
CA PRO A 291 4.96 18.49 12.61
C PRO A 291 6.17 18.46 11.66
N PHE A 292 6.83 17.31 11.54
CA PHE A 292 7.95 17.15 10.62
C PHE A 292 7.53 17.37 9.16
N PHE A 293 6.38 16.83 8.74
CA PHE A 293 5.86 17.03 7.39
C PHE A 293 5.58 18.51 7.09
N VAL A 294 5.02 19.25 8.05
CA VAL A 294 4.82 20.71 7.93
C VAL A 294 6.17 21.44 7.77
N VAL A 295 7.15 21.12 8.62
CA VAL A 295 8.51 21.69 8.52
C VAL A 295 9.16 21.34 7.20
N LEU A 296 9.00 20.11 6.71
CA LEU A 296 9.54 19.66 5.42
C LEU A 296 8.95 20.48 4.26
N ILE A 297 7.63 20.71 4.25
CA ILE A 297 6.99 21.55 3.23
C ILE A 297 7.54 22.98 3.29
N LEU A 298 7.64 23.57 4.48
CA LEU A 298 8.18 24.92 4.65
C LEU A 298 9.64 25.01 4.20
N PHE A 299 10.43 23.99 4.50
CA PHE A 299 11.84 23.88 4.10
C PHE A 299 11.98 23.74 2.58
N VAL A 300 11.22 22.85 1.95
CA VAL A 300 11.22 22.69 0.48
C VAL A 300 10.77 23.98 -0.20
N ASN A 301 9.72 24.64 0.31
CA ASN A 301 9.29 25.94 -0.19
C ASN A 301 10.37 27.03 -0.05
N PHE A 302 11.13 27.03 1.05
CA PHE A 302 12.28 27.91 1.24
C PHE A 302 13.38 27.63 0.21
N LEU A 303 13.67 26.36 -0.10
CA LEU A 303 14.63 26.00 -1.14
C LEU A 303 14.18 26.45 -2.54
N PHE A 304 12.89 26.31 -2.86
CA PHE A 304 12.33 26.83 -4.12
C PHE A 304 12.44 28.35 -4.21
N ARG A 305 12.04 29.07 -3.16
CA ARG A 305 12.06 30.54 -3.15
C ARG A 305 13.47 31.11 -3.31
N ASN A 306 14.48 30.41 -2.82
CA ASN A 306 15.88 30.80 -2.95
C ASN A 306 16.55 30.24 -4.23
N ASN A 307 15.79 29.64 -5.15
CA ASN A 307 16.30 29.02 -6.38
C ASN A 307 17.42 27.98 -6.16
N VAL A 308 17.43 27.31 -5.00
CA VAL A 308 18.33 26.18 -4.74
C VAL A 308 17.85 24.94 -5.50
N ILE A 309 16.53 24.76 -5.53
CA ILE A 309 15.85 23.77 -6.37
C ILE A 309 15.12 24.55 -7.46
N ASP A 310 15.46 24.29 -8.72
CA ASP A 310 14.80 24.86 -9.90
C ASP A 310 13.99 23.76 -10.59
N PRO A 311 12.64 23.76 -10.50
CA PRO A 311 11.78 22.76 -11.12
C PRO A 311 11.59 22.99 -12.62
N SER A 312 12.22 24.01 -13.21
CA SER A 312 12.10 24.32 -14.63
C SER A 312 12.62 23.16 -15.46
N ASN A 313 11.75 22.58 -16.29
CA ASN A 313 12.14 21.52 -17.21
C ASN A 313 12.96 22.13 -18.35
N LYS A 314 14.26 21.82 -18.37
CA LYS A 314 15.20 22.38 -19.35
C LYS A 314 15.14 21.57 -20.63
N ALA A 315 14.58 22.14 -21.69
CA ALA A 315 14.66 21.58 -23.03
C ALA A 315 16.13 21.46 -23.47
N TYR A 316 16.46 20.30 -24.03
CA TYR A 316 17.80 19.99 -24.51
C TYR A 316 18.25 21.00 -25.59
N GLY A 317 19.49 21.47 -25.51
CA GLY A 317 20.08 22.40 -26.48
C GLY A 317 19.89 23.90 -26.19
N LEU A 318 19.13 24.29 -25.16
CA LEU A 318 18.98 25.69 -24.75
C LEU A 318 19.91 26.08 -23.58
N ASN A 319 20.42 27.30 -23.59
CA ASN A 319 21.29 27.82 -22.53
C ASN A 319 20.49 28.50 -21.41
N TYR A 320 20.32 27.79 -20.29
CA TYR A 320 19.57 28.30 -19.13
C TYR A 320 20.45 29.06 -18.12
N ASN A 321 21.77 29.11 -18.31
CA ASN A 321 22.67 29.80 -17.40
C ASN A 321 22.66 31.31 -17.64
N ASN A 322 22.43 31.74 -18.89
CA ASN A 322 22.31 33.16 -19.20
C ASN A 322 20.95 33.68 -18.72
N LYS A 323 20.95 34.53 -17.70
CA LYS A 323 19.75 35.21 -17.17
C LYS A 323 19.50 36.57 -17.83
N ASN A 324 20.53 37.18 -18.41
CA ASN A 324 20.49 38.55 -18.91
C ASN A 324 19.83 38.65 -20.29
N GLU A 325 19.92 37.58 -21.09
CA GLU A 325 19.37 37.52 -22.46
C GLU A 325 18.07 36.69 -22.54
N ARG A 326 17.41 36.45 -21.40
CA ARG A 326 16.15 35.68 -21.42
C ARG A 326 15.06 36.54 -22.07
N PRO A 327 14.28 36.00 -23.00
CA PRO A 327 13.14 36.72 -23.55
C PRO A 327 12.17 37.08 -22.43
N GLU A 328 11.60 38.28 -22.51
CA GLU A 328 10.64 38.77 -21.52
C GLU A 328 9.36 37.95 -21.62
N TYR A 329 8.96 37.31 -20.51
CA TYR A 329 7.73 36.52 -20.46
C TYR A 329 6.57 37.46 -20.10
N SER A 330 5.96 38.07 -21.11
CA SER A 330 4.82 38.97 -20.96
C SER A 330 3.53 38.27 -21.39
N ARG A 331 2.37 38.80 -21.01
CA ARG A 331 1.08 38.29 -21.51
C ARG A 331 0.89 38.50 -23.02
N GLU A 332 1.70 39.36 -23.62
CA GLU A 332 1.64 39.73 -25.04
C GLU A 332 2.59 38.88 -25.90
N SER A 333 3.48 38.09 -25.28
CA SER A 333 4.49 37.23 -25.94
C SER A 333 4.07 35.77 -26.07
#